data_AF-A0A0D6LEN3-F1
#
_entry.id   AF-A0A0D6LEN3-F1
#
_cell.length_a   1.000
_cell.length_b   1.000
_cell.length_c   1.000
_cell.angle_alpha   90.00
_cell.angle_beta   90.00
_cell.angle_gamma   90.00
#
_symmetry.space_group_name_H-M   'P 1'
#
loop_
_entity.id
_entity.type
_entity.pdbx_description
1 polymer ?
#
loop_
_entity_poly.entity_id
_entity_poly.type
_entity_poly.pdbx_seq_one_letter_code
_entity_poly.pdbx_strand_id
1 'polypeptide(L)'
;MPTKALGETLKEYMVVGRKLPTEKEPVTPIWKMQIFASNHVIAKSRFWYFVSMLRRVKKANGEILSCKQVRKSRNPPRHLSLPTFLEYRDVTVAGAVTQAYRDMGARHRAQADRIHILKVQAVKAADTKRAGIKMFHDSKIKFPLPHRVAEMADIPEGDYEKGKKVFKQRCLQCHVVDSKATKTGPTLHGIIGRTSGTVDGFDYSAANKNKGVVWTRETLFEYLLNPKKYIPGTKMVFAGLKKADERADLIKYIEVESAKPCC
;
A
#
# COMPACT_ATOMS: atom_id res chain seq x y z
N MET A 1 18.48 10.73 2.01
CA MET A 1 17.41 10.44 2.99
C MET A 1 16.24 9.85 2.22
N PRO A 2 15.34 9.03 2.76
CA PRO A 2 14.12 8.69 2.02
C PRO A 2 13.34 9.99 1.86
N THR A 3 13.60 10.69 0.75
CA THR A 3 13.14 12.05 0.52
C THR A 3 11.71 12.08 0.01
N LYS A 4 11.10 10.91 -0.22
CA LYS A 4 9.74 10.80 -0.74
C LYS A 4 9.07 9.56 -0.20
N ALA A 5 7.75 9.63 -0.13
CA ALA A 5 6.78 8.61 0.31
C ALA A 5 6.77 7.32 -0.54
N LEU A 6 7.93 6.87 -1.05
CA LEU A 6 8.10 5.71 -1.91
C LEU A 6 8.23 4.39 -1.13
N GLY A 7 7.65 4.30 0.07
CA GLY A 7 7.51 3.04 0.79
C GLY A 7 8.81 2.34 1.24
N GLU A 8 10.00 2.83 0.88
CA GLU A 8 11.24 2.14 1.17
C GLU A 8 11.52 2.11 2.68
N THR A 9 11.60 0.89 3.21
CA THR A 9 12.02 0.65 4.59
C THR A 9 13.52 0.88 4.69
N LEU A 10 13.97 1.58 5.74
CA LEU A 10 15.39 1.74 6.00
C LEU A 10 16.06 0.37 6.19
N LYS A 11 17.34 0.29 5.87
CA LYS A 11 18.17 -0.90 6.09
C LYS A 11 19.13 -0.64 7.23
N GLU A 12 19.39 -1.67 8.01
CA GLU A 12 20.34 -1.65 9.11
C GLU A 12 21.75 -1.97 8.59
N TYR A 13 22.72 -1.11 8.88
CA TYR A 13 24.12 -1.29 8.53
C TYR A 13 25.01 -1.22 9.77
N MET A 14 25.94 -2.15 9.89
CA MET A 14 27.08 -2.00 10.79
C MET A 14 28.24 -1.41 10.00
N VAL A 15 28.60 -0.17 10.34
CA VAL A 15 29.74 0.52 9.75
C VAL A 15 30.87 0.53 10.78
N VAL A 16 32.03 0.05 10.36
CA VAL A 16 33.26 0.03 11.13
C VAL A 16 34.28 0.88 10.40
N GLY A 17 34.88 1.83 11.10
CA GLY A 17 35.92 2.70 10.54
C GLY A 17 36.92 3.13 11.61
N ARG A 18 38.03 3.70 11.17
CA ARG A 18 39.10 4.19 12.05
C ARG A 18 39.73 5.46 11.47
N LYS A 19 40.52 6.15 12.30
CA LYS A 19 41.45 7.18 11.84
C LYS A 19 42.58 6.51 11.05
N LEU A 20 43.09 7.18 10.00
CA LEU A 20 44.24 6.67 9.25
C LEU A 20 45.45 6.56 10.21
N PRO A 21 46.10 5.39 10.27
CA PRO A 21 47.36 5.23 11.00
C PRO A 21 48.43 6.19 10.47
N THR A 22 49.27 6.69 11.36
CA THR A 22 50.43 7.53 11.03
C THR A 22 51.68 6.93 11.67
N GLU A 23 52.87 7.32 11.23
CA GLU A 23 54.13 6.84 11.85
C GLU A 23 54.17 7.10 13.36
N LYS A 24 53.57 8.22 13.80
CA LYS A 24 53.45 8.58 15.23
C LYS A 24 52.37 7.78 15.97
N GLU A 25 51.36 7.29 15.27
CA GLU A 25 50.21 6.57 15.85
C GLU A 25 49.87 5.39 14.92
N PRO A 26 50.62 4.27 14.99
CA PRO A 26 50.43 3.13 14.09
C PRO A 26 49.15 2.33 14.42
N VAL A 27 48.70 2.38 15.67
CA VAL A 27 47.48 1.72 16.14
C VAL A 27 46.43 2.77 16.47
N THR A 28 45.43 2.89 15.60
CA THR A 28 44.33 3.85 15.79
C THR A 28 43.07 3.17 16.32
N PRO A 29 42.24 3.89 17.10
CA PRO A 29 41.01 3.34 17.65
C PRO A 29 40.01 3.00 16.53
N ILE A 30 39.41 1.83 16.64
CA ILE A 30 38.36 1.36 15.73
C ILE A 30 36.99 1.73 16.32
N TRP A 31 36.15 2.35 15.49
CA TRP A 31 34.78 2.70 15.85
C TRP A 31 33.79 1.84 15.08
N LYS A 32 32.76 1.39 15.79
CA LYS A 32 31.65 0.60 15.24
C LYS A 32 30.35 1.32 15.53
N MET A 33 29.56 1.58 14.50
CA MET A 33 28.26 2.22 14.63
C MET A 33 27.18 1.44 13.89
N GLN A 34 26.02 1.34 14.51
CA GLN A 34 24.79 0.88 13.88
C GLN A 34 24.13 2.09 13.20
N ILE A 35 23.95 2.03 11.89
CA ILE A 35 23.40 3.11 11.07
C ILE A 35 22.18 2.60 10.31
N PHE A 36 21.10 3.38 10.31
CA PHE A 36 19.91 3.11 9.50
C PHE A 36 19.92 4.02 8.27
N ALA A 37 19.91 3.42 7.08
CA ALA A 37 20.01 4.15 5.81
C ALA A 37 19.32 3.36 4.68
N SER A 38 18.95 4.03 3.58
CA SER A 38 18.37 3.34 2.41
C SER A 38 19.38 2.50 1.64
N ASN A 39 20.66 2.90 1.66
CA ASN A 39 21.75 2.19 1.01
C ASN A 39 23.08 2.33 1.78
N HIS A 40 24.07 1.54 1.37
CA HIS A 40 25.38 1.48 2.01
C HIS A 40 26.19 2.77 1.85
N VAL A 41 25.97 3.55 0.78
CA VAL A 41 26.66 4.83 0.54
C VAL A 41 26.21 5.87 1.57
N ILE A 42 24.90 5.98 1.78
CA ILE A 42 24.33 6.87 2.80
C ILE A 42 24.73 6.40 4.20
N ALA A 43 24.82 5.09 4.44
CA ALA A 43 25.32 4.57 5.71
C ALA A 43 26.76 5.04 6.01
N LYS A 44 27.66 4.94 5.03
CA LYS A 44 29.05 5.44 5.13
C LYS A 44 29.09 6.96 5.35
N SER A 45 28.23 7.72 4.66
CA SER A 45 28.14 9.18 4.84
C SER A 45 27.69 9.56 6.25
N ARG A 46 26.63 8.92 6.78
CA ARG A 46 26.13 9.15 8.15
C ARG A 46 27.12 8.73 9.21
N PHE A 47 27.89 7.65 8.99
CA PHE A 47 28.99 7.28 9.87
C PHE A 47 29.98 8.43 10.05
N TRP A 48 30.47 9.01 8.94
CA TRP A 48 31.42 10.13 9.02
C TRP A 48 30.82 11.39 9.63
N TYR A 49 29.53 11.65 9.40
CA TYR A 49 28.82 12.74 10.06
C TYR A 49 28.86 12.60 11.60
N PHE A 50 28.60 11.41 12.13
CA PHE A 50 28.65 11.21 13.58
C PHE A 50 30.08 11.16 14.12
N VAL A 51 31.03 10.56 13.39
CA VAL A 51 32.44 10.50 13.79
C VAL A 51 33.07 11.89 13.82
N SER A 52 32.74 12.78 12.88
CA SER A 52 33.23 14.15 12.92
C SER A 52 32.66 14.93 14.11
N MET A 53 31.40 14.68 14.47
CA MET A 53 30.75 15.30 15.62
C MET A 53 31.31 14.78 16.96
N LEU A 54 31.52 13.46 17.09
CA LEU A 54 31.91 12.81 18.36
C LEU A 54 33.43 12.75 18.58
N ARG A 55 34.20 12.59 17.51
CA ARG A 55 35.66 12.35 17.57
C ARG A 55 36.48 13.40 16.82
N ARG A 56 35.84 14.40 16.20
CA ARG A 56 36.49 15.46 15.40
C ARG A 56 37.37 14.93 14.25
N VAL A 57 37.06 13.72 13.76
CA VAL A 57 37.77 13.12 12.61
C VAL A 57 36.92 13.24 11.35
N LYS A 58 37.53 13.79 10.28
CA LYS A 58 36.91 13.91 8.96
C LYS A 58 37.21 12.68 8.10
N LYS A 59 36.36 12.45 7.09
CA LYS A 59 36.54 11.38 6.09
C LYS A 59 37.92 11.37 5.43
N ALA A 60 38.54 12.54 5.22
CA ALA A 60 39.87 12.65 4.61
C ALA A 60 40.97 11.99 5.46
N ASN A 61 40.82 11.99 6.79
CA ASN A 61 41.83 11.50 7.73
C ASN A 61 41.43 10.14 8.32
N GLY A 62 40.55 9.41 7.66
CA GLY A 62 40.01 8.17 8.17
C GLY A 62 39.56 7.24 7.06
N GLU A 63 39.42 5.96 7.41
CA GLU A 63 39.03 4.92 6.49
C GLU A 63 37.91 4.05 7.06
N ILE A 64 37.10 3.49 6.16
CA ILE A 64 36.04 2.55 6.52
C ILE A 64 36.57 1.14 6.29
N LEU A 65 36.71 0.39 7.39
CA LEU A 65 37.17 -0.99 7.38
C LEU A 65 36.07 -1.94 6.87
N SER A 66 34.82 -1.70 7.29
CA SER A 66 33.71 -2.57 6.91
C SER A 66 32.39 -1.82 6.89
N CYS A 67 31.55 -2.12 5.91
CA CYS A 67 30.14 -1.72 5.88
C CYS A 67 29.31 -2.94 5.51
N LYS A 68 28.67 -3.56 6.50
CA LYS A 68 27.86 -4.77 6.31
C LYS A 68 26.41 -4.47 6.60
N GLN A 69 25.52 -4.88 5.71
CA GLN A 69 24.10 -4.85 5.98
C GLN A 69 23.76 -5.95 6.99
N VAL A 70 23.05 -5.60 8.06
CA VAL A 70 22.54 -6.55 9.03
C VAL A 70 21.22 -7.11 8.49
N ARG A 71 21.26 -8.34 7.97
CA ARG A 71 20.05 -9.13 7.73
C ARG A 71 19.82 -9.98 8.97
N LYS A 72 18.83 -9.63 9.81
CA LYS A 72 18.43 -10.50 10.91
C LYS A 72 17.52 -11.61 10.38
N SER A 73 17.78 -12.83 10.86
CA SER A 73 16.82 -13.94 10.81
C SER A 73 15.53 -13.53 11.54
N ARG A 74 14.39 -13.94 10.97
CA ARG A 74 13.01 -13.71 11.43
C ARG A 74 12.89 -14.17 12.89
N ASN A 75 12.91 -13.22 13.83
CA ASN A 75 12.71 -13.49 15.26
C ASN A 75 11.79 -12.38 15.84
N PRO A 76 10.98 -12.72 16.87
CA PRO A 76 9.66 -12.12 17.20
C PRO A 76 9.68 -10.60 17.44
N PRO A 77 8.51 -9.93 17.39
CA PRO A 77 8.38 -8.47 17.34
C PRO A 77 9.18 -7.79 18.45
N ARG A 78 9.94 -6.76 18.07
CA ARG A 78 10.94 -6.11 18.93
C ARG A 78 10.60 -4.63 19.08
N HIS A 79 10.38 -4.19 20.32
CA HIS A 79 9.97 -2.83 20.65
C HIS A 79 11.15 -1.95 21.08
N LEU A 80 11.22 -0.67 20.65
CA LEU A 80 12.39 0.23 20.77
C LEU A 80 12.32 1.31 21.87
N SER A 81 13.46 1.96 22.18
CA SER A 81 13.55 3.12 23.08
C SER A 81 14.53 4.21 22.58
N LEU A 82 14.09 5.48 22.55
CA LEU A 82 14.85 6.71 22.22
C LEU A 82 14.81 7.73 23.39
N PRO A 83 15.62 8.81 23.42
CA PRO A 83 15.67 9.76 24.56
C PRO A 83 14.39 10.60 24.78
N THR A 84 13.60 10.85 23.73
CA THR A 84 12.15 10.84 23.86
C THR A 84 11.72 9.38 23.76
N PHE A 85 11.28 8.76 24.87
CA PHE A 85 10.98 7.32 24.93
C PHE A 85 9.82 6.95 24.00
N LEU A 86 10.12 6.74 22.72
CA LEU A 86 9.16 6.25 21.73
C LEU A 86 9.28 4.73 21.63
N GLU A 87 8.15 4.05 21.75
CA GLU A 87 8.01 2.61 21.63
C GLU A 87 7.20 2.32 20.37
N TYR A 88 7.73 1.46 19.51
CA TYR A 88 7.08 1.04 18.26
C TYR A 88 6.91 -0.47 18.26
N ARG A 89 5.84 -0.97 17.63
CA ARG A 89 5.60 -2.40 17.40
C ARG A 89 5.90 -2.71 15.94
N ASP A 90 6.95 -3.48 15.69
CA ASP A 90 7.31 -3.94 14.36
C ASP A 90 7.98 -5.32 14.43
N VAL A 91 8.00 -6.01 13.29
CA VAL A 91 8.67 -7.29 13.10
C VAL A 91 10.19 -7.09 12.98
N THR A 92 10.62 -5.93 12.51
CA THR A 92 12.02 -5.60 12.27
C THR A 92 12.43 -4.31 12.95
N VAL A 93 13.69 -4.27 13.37
CA VAL A 93 14.30 -3.06 13.94
C VAL A 93 14.26 -1.90 12.94
N ALA A 94 14.57 -2.19 11.67
CA ALA A 94 14.61 -1.17 10.64
C ALA A 94 13.21 -0.66 10.25
N GLY A 95 12.18 -1.53 10.30
CA GLY A 95 10.77 -1.15 10.17
C GLY A 95 10.34 -0.18 11.27
N ALA A 96 10.65 -0.51 12.52
CA ALA A 96 10.29 0.38 13.63
C ALA A 96 11.06 1.71 13.63
N VAL A 97 12.34 1.72 13.21
CA VAL A 97 13.05 2.99 12.98
C VAL A 97 12.40 3.77 11.84
N THR A 98 11.98 3.10 10.76
CA THR A 98 11.25 3.75 9.66
C THR A 98 9.94 4.37 10.13
N GLN A 99 9.16 3.66 10.97
CA GLN A 99 7.97 4.21 11.63
C GLN A 99 8.34 5.45 12.46
N ALA A 100 9.44 5.40 13.23
CA ALA A 100 9.89 6.54 14.02
C ALA A 100 10.19 7.77 13.18
N TYR A 101 10.86 7.62 12.03
CA TYR A 101 11.10 8.72 11.11
C TYR A 101 9.78 9.31 10.58
N ARG A 102 8.81 8.46 10.24
CA ARG A 102 7.48 8.89 9.77
C ARG A 102 6.71 9.65 10.85
N ASP A 103 6.67 9.13 12.07
CA ASP A 103 5.97 9.75 13.20
C ASP A 103 6.59 11.09 13.58
N MET A 104 7.92 11.19 13.61
CA MET A 104 8.62 12.45 13.88
C MET A 104 8.38 13.49 12.78
N GLY A 105 8.33 13.06 11.52
CA GLY A 105 7.97 13.93 10.40
C GLY A 105 6.52 14.40 10.46
N ALA A 106 5.58 13.49 10.77
CA ALA A 106 4.15 13.80 10.80
C ALA A 106 3.76 14.68 12.00
N ARG A 107 4.19 14.32 13.22
CA ARG A 107 3.77 14.99 14.45
C ARG A 107 4.57 16.24 14.76
N HIS A 108 5.87 16.22 14.46
CA HIS A 108 6.80 17.28 14.86
C HIS A 108 7.41 18.03 13.67
N ARG A 109 7.02 17.70 12.44
CA ARG A 109 7.61 18.26 11.21
C ARG A 109 9.14 18.10 11.17
N ALA A 110 9.66 17.10 11.88
CA ALA A 110 11.08 16.86 11.98
C ALA A 110 11.60 16.27 10.66
N GLN A 111 12.59 16.95 10.06
CA GLN A 111 13.24 16.46 8.85
C GLN A 111 14.21 15.31 9.20
N ALA A 112 14.35 14.34 8.29
CA ALA A 112 15.11 13.11 8.55
C ALA A 112 16.60 13.35 8.84
N ASP A 113 17.18 14.40 8.27
CA ASP A 113 18.55 14.87 8.54
C ASP A 113 18.76 15.36 9.97
N ARG A 114 17.72 15.89 10.60
CA ARG A 114 17.76 16.39 11.99
C ARG A 114 17.49 15.31 13.03
N ILE A 115 17.07 14.12 12.62
CA ILE A 115 16.74 13.02 13.54
C ILE A 115 17.98 12.15 13.78
N HIS A 116 18.40 12.09 15.05
CA HIS A 116 19.51 11.26 15.51
C HIS A 116 19.01 10.10 16.38
N ILE A 117 19.23 8.88 15.89
CA ILE A 117 18.92 7.64 16.60
C ILE A 117 20.12 7.29 17.48
N LEU A 118 19.97 7.41 18.81
CA LEU A 118 21.06 7.17 19.76
C LEU A 118 21.24 5.68 20.07
N LYS A 119 20.14 5.02 20.42
CA LYS A 119 20.13 3.61 20.81
C LYS A 119 18.85 2.96 20.32
N VAL A 120 18.98 1.69 20.01
CA VAL A 120 17.91 0.82 19.56
C VAL A 120 18.06 -0.51 20.29
N GLN A 121 17.07 -0.88 21.08
CA GLN A 121 17.06 -2.11 21.87
C GLN A 121 15.67 -2.74 21.84
N ALA A 122 15.59 -4.05 22.04
CA ALA A 122 14.31 -4.74 22.20
C ALA A 122 13.85 -4.63 23.67
N VAL A 123 12.59 -4.29 23.89
CA VAL A 123 11.95 -4.18 25.21
C VAL A 123 10.98 -5.35 25.40
N LYS A 124 11.01 -6.00 26.56
CA LYS A 124 10.06 -7.08 26.91
C LYS A 124 8.65 -6.49 27.10
N ALA A 125 7.60 -7.28 26.88
CA ALA A 125 6.22 -6.81 27.02
C ALA A 125 5.95 -6.16 28.39
N ALA A 126 6.44 -6.77 29.48
CA ALA A 126 6.32 -6.26 30.84
C ALA A 126 6.97 -4.88 31.06
N ASP A 127 8.03 -4.58 30.30
CA ASP A 127 8.83 -3.35 30.45
C ASP A 127 8.31 -2.20 29.56
N THR A 128 7.28 -2.45 28.73
CA THR A 128 6.68 -1.41 27.89
C THR A 128 5.93 -0.39 28.72
N LYS A 129 6.07 0.90 28.38
CA LYS A 129 5.48 2.02 29.15
C LYS A 129 4.32 2.67 28.43
N ARG A 130 4.26 2.63 27.09
CA ARG A 130 3.26 3.37 26.31
C ARG A 130 1.91 2.64 26.27
N ALA A 131 0.83 3.36 26.62
CA ALA A 131 -0.54 2.82 26.59
C ALA A 131 -0.92 2.25 25.21
N GLY A 132 -0.54 2.96 24.14
CA GLY A 132 -0.71 2.52 22.74
C GLY A 132 -0.01 1.21 22.41
N ILE A 133 1.04 0.82 23.14
CA ILE A 133 1.72 -0.47 22.97
C ILE A 133 1.13 -1.52 23.91
N LYS A 134 0.84 -1.13 25.16
CA LYS A 134 0.26 -2.02 26.18
C LYS A 134 -1.06 -2.65 25.76
N MET A 135 -1.90 -1.92 25.03
CA MET A 135 -3.19 -2.45 24.53
C MET A 135 -3.04 -3.70 23.66
N PHE A 136 -1.86 -3.94 23.08
CA PHE A 136 -1.62 -5.01 22.14
C PHE A 136 -1.02 -6.30 22.75
N HIS A 137 -0.82 -6.34 24.05
CA HIS A 137 -0.22 -7.51 24.73
C HIS A 137 -1.23 -8.60 25.08
N ASP A 138 -2.53 -8.31 25.02
CA ASP A 138 -3.58 -9.29 25.25
C ASP A 138 -3.62 -10.33 24.11
N SER A 139 -3.46 -11.61 24.45
CA SER A 139 -3.54 -12.73 23.50
C SER A 139 -4.96 -12.98 22.97
N LYS A 140 -5.99 -12.49 23.66
CA LYS A 140 -7.40 -12.63 23.28
C LYS A 140 -7.93 -11.43 22.49
N ILE A 141 -7.08 -10.46 22.15
CA ILE A 141 -7.52 -9.23 21.49
C ILE A 141 -8.17 -9.50 20.14
N LYS A 142 -9.33 -8.88 19.92
CA LYS A 142 -10.08 -8.92 18.66
C LYS A 142 -10.51 -7.51 18.31
N PHE A 143 -10.37 -7.15 17.03
CA PHE A 143 -10.80 -5.86 16.52
C PHE A 143 -11.95 -6.06 15.54
N PRO A 144 -13.11 -5.41 15.74
CA PRO A 144 -14.12 -5.34 14.69
C PRO A 144 -13.53 -4.58 13.50
N LEU A 145 -13.94 -4.90 12.27
CA LEU A 145 -13.58 -4.18 11.04
C LEU A 145 -14.76 -3.26 10.67
N PRO A 146 -14.81 -2.00 11.12
CA PRO A 146 -16.00 -1.17 11.02
C PRO A 146 -16.22 -0.65 9.59
N HIS A 147 -15.13 -0.43 8.86
CA HIS A 147 -15.15 0.06 7.48
C HIS A 147 -14.17 -0.75 6.64
N ARG A 148 -14.62 -1.22 5.48
CA ARG A 148 -13.77 -1.83 4.46
C ARG A 148 -13.70 -0.87 3.28
N VAL A 149 -12.53 -0.26 3.07
CA VAL A 149 -12.24 0.39 1.79
C VAL A 149 -11.96 -0.74 0.81
N ALA A 150 -12.82 -0.90 -0.20
CA ALA A 150 -12.46 -1.73 -1.34
C ALA A 150 -11.27 -1.05 -2.03
N GLU A 151 -10.15 -1.75 -2.14
CA GLU A 151 -9.03 -1.30 -2.95
C GLU A 151 -9.59 -1.02 -4.35
N MET A 152 -9.46 0.21 -4.85
CA MET A 152 -9.85 0.51 -6.23
C MET A 152 -9.06 -0.46 -7.09
N ALA A 153 -9.76 -1.38 -7.75
CA ALA A 153 -9.12 -2.23 -8.75
C ALA A 153 -8.40 -1.29 -9.72
N ASP A 154 -7.17 -1.60 -10.06
CA ASP A 154 -6.46 -0.95 -11.16
C ASP A 154 -7.20 -1.33 -12.45
N ILE A 155 -8.28 -0.61 -12.73
CA ILE A 155 -9.16 -0.84 -13.88
C ILE A 155 -8.49 -0.13 -15.05
N PRO A 156 -8.09 -0.86 -16.11
CA PRO A 156 -7.55 -0.23 -17.30
C PRO A 156 -8.53 0.82 -17.85
N GLU A 157 -8.02 1.86 -18.52
CA GLU A 157 -8.86 2.93 -19.09
C GLU A 157 -9.85 2.41 -20.14
N GLY A 158 -9.49 1.33 -20.84
CA GLY A 158 -10.32 0.67 -21.86
C GLY A 158 -10.35 1.41 -23.21
N ASP A 159 -10.61 0.65 -24.27
CA ASP A 159 -10.71 1.09 -25.67
C ASP A 159 -12.16 0.99 -26.16
N TYR A 160 -12.71 2.12 -26.60
CA TYR A 160 -14.10 2.24 -27.04
C TYR A 160 -14.43 1.36 -28.26
N GLU A 161 -13.56 1.29 -29.27
CA GLU A 161 -13.83 0.52 -30.49
C GLU A 161 -13.74 -0.99 -30.24
N LYS A 162 -12.84 -1.41 -29.36
CA LYS A 162 -12.80 -2.81 -28.89
C LYS A 162 -14.02 -3.12 -28.03
N GLY A 163 -14.41 -2.22 -27.15
CA GLY A 163 -15.61 -2.33 -26.31
C GLY A 163 -16.88 -2.53 -27.13
N LYS A 164 -17.04 -1.75 -28.20
CA LYS A 164 -18.13 -1.88 -29.16
C LYS A 164 -18.21 -3.26 -29.81
N LYS A 165 -17.06 -3.87 -30.13
CA LYS A 165 -17.00 -5.24 -30.67
C LYS A 165 -17.43 -6.26 -29.61
N VAL A 166 -16.93 -6.13 -28.38
CA VAL A 166 -17.32 -7.02 -27.27
C VAL A 166 -18.83 -6.91 -27.00
N PHE A 167 -19.38 -5.69 -27.01
CA PHE A 167 -20.81 -5.46 -26.82
C PHE A 167 -21.65 -6.13 -27.91
N LYS A 168 -21.29 -5.96 -29.18
CA LYS A 168 -21.96 -6.61 -30.31
C LYS A 168 -21.97 -8.13 -30.19
N GLN A 169 -20.86 -8.72 -29.74
CA GLN A 169 -20.70 -10.17 -29.64
C GLN A 169 -21.39 -10.78 -28.43
N ARG A 170 -21.46 -10.06 -27.30
CA ARG A 170 -21.85 -10.66 -26.01
C ARG A 170 -23.10 -10.05 -25.38
N CYS A 171 -23.46 -8.81 -25.71
CA CYS A 171 -24.47 -8.05 -24.98
C CYS A 171 -25.66 -7.63 -25.86
N LEU A 172 -25.43 -7.31 -27.15
CA LEU A 172 -26.43 -6.74 -28.06
C LEU A 172 -27.68 -7.62 -28.26
N GLN A 173 -27.53 -8.94 -28.18
CA GLN A 173 -28.66 -9.88 -28.31
C GLN A 173 -29.68 -9.71 -27.18
N CYS A 174 -29.21 -9.40 -25.97
CA CYS A 174 -30.06 -9.31 -24.78
C CYS A 174 -30.33 -7.86 -24.35
N HIS A 175 -29.49 -6.91 -24.73
CA HIS A 175 -29.53 -5.55 -24.19
C HIS A 175 -29.55 -4.48 -25.29
N VAL A 176 -30.10 -3.33 -24.92
CA VAL A 176 -30.06 -2.08 -25.68
C VAL A 176 -29.41 -1.03 -24.80
N VAL A 177 -28.46 -0.25 -25.34
CA VAL A 177 -27.63 0.68 -24.54
C VAL A 177 -28.02 2.15 -24.73
N ASP A 178 -28.63 2.48 -25.86
CA ASP A 178 -28.92 3.83 -26.35
C ASP A 178 -30.40 4.23 -26.20
N SER A 179 -31.29 3.30 -25.87
CA SER A 179 -32.72 3.58 -25.68
C SER A 179 -33.29 2.87 -24.45
N LYS A 180 -34.47 3.29 -24.01
CA LYS A 180 -35.19 2.69 -22.87
C LYS A 180 -35.84 1.33 -23.21
N ALA A 181 -35.70 0.84 -24.44
CA ALA A 181 -36.25 -0.44 -24.84
C ALA A 181 -35.60 -1.61 -24.07
N THR A 182 -36.41 -2.54 -23.61
CA THR A 182 -35.98 -3.79 -22.97
C THR A 182 -36.11 -4.95 -23.97
N LYS A 183 -35.25 -5.95 -23.83
CA LYS A 183 -35.31 -7.21 -24.59
C LYS A 183 -35.30 -8.37 -23.58
N THR A 184 -34.59 -9.47 -23.88
CA THR A 184 -34.31 -10.54 -22.93
C THR A 184 -33.63 -10.04 -21.64
N GLY A 185 -32.86 -8.95 -21.75
CA GLY A 185 -32.29 -8.21 -20.62
C GLY A 185 -32.84 -6.78 -20.53
N PRO A 186 -32.63 -6.10 -19.38
CA PRO A 186 -33.05 -4.73 -19.19
C PRO A 186 -32.26 -3.76 -20.07
N THR A 187 -32.78 -2.54 -20.25
CA THR A 187 -32.02 -1.46 -20.90
C THR A 187 -30.76 -1.13 -20.10
N LEU A 188 -29.68 -0.80 -20.81
CA LEU A 188 -28.42 -0.30 -20.25
C LEU A 188 -28.30 1.22 -20.39
N HIS A 189 -29.32 1.89 -20.95
CA HIS A 189 -29.39 3.35 -20.97
C HIS A 189 -29.40 3.89 -19.54
N GLY A 190 -28.58 4.90 -19.27
CA GLY A 190 -28.40 5.49 -17.95
C GLY A 190 -27.99 4.48 -16.87
N ILE A 191 -27.24 3.42 -17.21
CA ILE A 191 -26.86 2.40 -16.23
C ILE A 191 -25.90 2.94 -15.17
N ILE A 192 -24.98 3.84 -15.52
CA ILE A 192 -24.02 4.40 -14.56
C ILE A 192 -24.76 5.25 -13.52
N GLY A 193 -24.55 4.93 -12.24
CA GLY A 193 -25.24 5.51 -11.09
C GLY A 193 -26.60 4.90 -10.75
N ARG A 194 -27.14 4.01 -11.61
CA ARG A 194 -28.43 3.35 -11.35
C ARG A 194 -28.27 2.20 -10.37
N THR A 195 -29.29 1.96 -9.56
CA THR A 195 -29.33 0.81 -8.64
C THR A 195 -29.77 -0.47 -9.39
N SER A 196 -29.26 -1.63 -8.98
CA SER A 196 -29.62 -2.92 -9.56
C SER A 196 -31.11 -3.23 -9.36
N GLY A 197 -31.77 -3.72 -10.41
CA GLY A 197 -33.14 -4.22 -10.31
C GLY A 197 -34.24 -3.15 -10.35
N THR A 198 -33.92 -1.91 -10.76
CA THR A 198 -34.85 -0.76 -10.70
C THR A 198 -35.34 -0.25 -12.05
N VAL A 199 -35.15 -0.99 -13.15
CA VAL A 199 -35.73 -0.60 -14.45
C VAL A 199 -37.21 -0.94 -14.46
N ASP A 200 -38.03 0.07 -14.68
CA ASP A 200 -39.49 -0.08 -14.76
C ASP A 200 -39.90 -1.02 -15.90
N GLY A 201 -40.87 -1.89 -15.63
CA GLY A 201 -41.41 -2.83 -16.61
C GLY A 201 -40.53 -4.06 -16.91
N PHE A 202 -39.39 -4.26 -16.22
CA PHE A 202 -38.56 -5.46 -16.38
C PHE A 202 -38.66 -6.43 -15.18
N ASP A 203 -38.86 -7.73 -15.46
CA ASP A 203 -39.01 -8.75 -14.42
C ASP A 203 -37.68 -9.30 -13.88
N TYR A 204 -37.09 -8.57 -12.93
CA TYR A 204 -35.87 -8.97 -12.23
C TYR A 204 -36.08 -10.14 -11.24
N SER A 205 -35.07 -11.01 -11.12
CA SER A 205 -34.96 -11.95 -9.99
C SER A 205 -34.93 -11.22 -8.64
N ALA A 206 -35.50 -11.85 -7.60
CA ALA A 206 -35.45 -11.34 -6.23
C ALA A 206 -34.02 -11.03 -5.75
N ALA A 207 -33.04 -11.88 -6.13
CA ALA A 207 -31.63 -11.66 -5.82
C ALA A 207 -31.08 -10.33 -6.36
N ASN A 208 -31.52 -9.91 -7.55
CA ASN A 208 -31.06 -8.68 -8.19
C ASN A 208 -31.70 -7.44 -7.54
N LYS A 209 -33.00 -7.52 -7.23
CA LYS A 209 -33.73 -6.46 -6.49
C LYS A 209 -33.15 -6.23 -5.10
N ASN A 210 -32.80 -7.31 -4.39
CA ASN A 210 -32.35 -7.23 -2.99
C ASN A 210 -30.86 -6.90 -2.81
N LYS A 211 -30.02 -7.06 -3.85
CA LYS A 211 -28.57 -6.85 -3.73
C LYS A 211 -28.21 -5.36 -3.53
N GLY A 212 -29.01 -4.44 -4.08
CA GLY A 212 -28.84 -3.00 -3.90
C GLY A 212 -27.51 -2.45 -4.42
N VAL A 213 -27.02 -2.96 -5.56
CA VAL A 213 -25.73 -2.52 -6.13
C VAL A 213 -25.95 -1.24 -6.92
N VAL A 214 -25.16 -0.21 -6.63
CA VAL A 214 -25.08 0.98 -7.50
C VAL A 214 -24.07 0.71 -8.60
N TRP A 215 -24.50 0.80 -9.87
CA TRP A 215 -23.63 0.53 -11.01
C TRP A 215 -22.66 1.68 -11.25
N THR A 216 -21.42 1.47 -10.85
CA THR A 216 -20.24 2.29 -11.13
C THR A 216 -19.28 1.52 -12.04
N ARG A 217 -18.23 2.19 -12.52
CA ARG A 217 -17.15 1.53 -13.28
C ARG A 217 -16.59 0.31 -12.53
N GLU A 218 -16.38 0.45 -11.23
CA GLU A 218 -15.77 -0.58 -10.37
C GLU A 218 -16.71 -1.77 -10.17
N THR A 219 -17.95 -1.50 -9.79
CA THR A 219 -18.94 -2.56 -9.54
C THR A 219 -19.30 -3.30 -10.83
N LEU A 220 -19.33 -2.60 -11.99
CA LEU A 220 -19.47 -3.25 -13.29
C LEU A 220 -18.25 -4.10 -13.64
N PHE A 221 -17.04 -3.64 -13.34
CA PHE A 221 -15.80 -4.40 -13.60
C PHE A 221 -15.74 -5.71 -12.80
N GLU A 222 -16.16 -5.67 -11.53
CA GLU A 222 -16.30 -6.87 -10.70
C GLU A 222 -17.46 -7.77 -11.15
N TYR A 223 -18.62 -7.19 -11.43
CA TYR A 223 -19.81 -7.92 -11.87
C TYR A 223 -19.57 -8.68 -13.17
N LEU A 224 -18.94 -8.04 -14.17
CA LEU A 224 -18.67 -8.63 -15.47
C LEU A 224 -17.64 -9.77 -15.41
N LEU A 225 -16.86 -9.91 -14.33
CA LEU A 225 -15.96 -11.06 -14.17
C LEU A 225 -16.74 -12.37 -14.03
N ASN A 226 -17.80 -12.37 -13.21
CA ASN A 226 -18.67 -13.52 -12.99
C ASN A 226 -20.01 -13.07 -12.37
N PRO A 227 -21.03 -12.78 -13.18
CA PRO A 227 -22.33 -12.30 -12.70
C PRO A 227 -23.03 -13.25 -11.73
N LYS A 228 -22.95 -14.56 -11.97
CA LYS A 228 -23.56 -15.59 -11.11
C LYS A 228 -22.95 -15.61 -9.72
N LYS A 229 -21.62 -15.38 -9.61
CA LYS A 229 -20.93 -15.30 -8.32
C LYS A 229 -21.22 -13.98 -7.60
N TYR A 230 -21.32 -12.88 -8.35
CA TYR A 230 -21.55 -11.55 -7.77
C TYR A 230 -22.99 -11.39 -7.23
N ILE A 231 -23.98 -11.85 -8.00
CA ILE A 231 -25.41 -11.91 -7.62
C ILE A 231 -25.90 -13.37 -7.76
N PRO A 232 -25.73 -14.21 -6.71
CA PRO A 232 -26.25 -15.56 -6.70
C PRO A 232 -27.77 -15.58 -6.91
N GLY A 233 -28.25 -16.35 -7.90
CA GLY A 233 -29.67 -16.40 -8.26
C GLY A 233 -30.13 -15.35 -9.29
N THR A 234 -29.19 -14.65 -9.94
CA THR A 234 -29.51 -13.76 -11.07
C THR A 234 -30.04 -14.56 -12.28
N LYS A 235 -31.05 -14.02 -12.97
CA LYS A 235 -31.57 -14.55 -14.24
C LYS A 235 -30.61 -14.34 -15.42
N MET A 236 -29.56 -13.51 -15.27
CA MET A 236 -28.60 -13.25 -16.34
C MET A 236 -27.74 -14.47 -16.63
N VAL A 237 -27.96 -15.11 -17.78
CA VAL A 237 -27.16 -16.23 -18.26
C VAL A 237 -25.92 -15.70 -19.00
N PHE A 238 -24.93 -15.23 -18.24
CA PHE A 238 -23.65 -14.78 -18.80
C PHE A 238 -22.48 -15.41 -18.04
N ALA A 239 -21.50 -15.94 -18.77
CA ALA A 239 -20.34 -16.62 -18.20
C ALA A 239 -19.31 -15.65 -17.59
N GLY A 240 -19.42 -14.36 -17.91
CA GLY A 240 -18.45 -13.33 -17.53
C GLY A 240 -17.30 -13.17 -18.54
N LEU A 241 -16.52 -12.10 -18.36
CA LEU A 241 -15.33 -11.76 -19.13
C LEU A 241 -14.11 -11.88 -18.21
N LYS A 242 -13.24 -12.86 -18.47
CA LYS A 242 -12.08 -13.13 -17.61
C LYS A 242 -10.97 -12.10 -17.76
N LYS A 243 -10.74 -11.60 -18.97
CA LYS A 243 -9.68 -10.64 -19.25
C LYS A 243 -10.05 -9.27 -18.68
N ALA A 244 -9.09 -8.61 -18.04
CA ALA A 244 -9.28 -7.27 -17.47
C ALA A 244 -9.51 -6.24 -18.58
N ASP A 245 -8.69 -6.27 -19.63
CA ASP A 245 -8.79 -5.31 -20.74
C ASP A 245 -10.13 -5.40 -21.46
N GLU A 246 -10.62 -6.61 -21.78
CA GLU A 246 -11.93 -6.79 -22.43
C GLU A 246 -13.10 -6.26 -21.57
N ARG A 247 -12.98 -6.35 -20.24
CA ARG A 247 -13.97 -5.77 -19.31
C ARG A 247 -13.89 -4.24 -19.32
N ALA A 248 -12.69 -3.68 -19.22
CA ALA A 248 -12.47 -2.24 -19.26
C ALA A 248 -12.96 -1.63 -20.58
N ASP A 249 -12.63 -2.25 -21.71
CA ASP A 249 -13.07 -1.87 -23.05
C ASP A 249 -14.61 -1.83 -23.12
N LEU A 250 -15.28 -2.91 -22.68
CA LEU A 250 -16.74 -3.00 -22.66
C LEU A 250 -17.37 -1.90 -21.78
N ILE A 251 -16.82 -1.66 -20.60
CA ILE A 251 -17.33 -0.63 -19.68
C ILE A 251 -17.16 0.75 -20.30
N LYS A 252 -16.01 1.04 -20.92
CA LYS A 252 -15.76 2.32 -21.62
C LYS A 252 -16.80 2.58 -22.71
N TYR A 253 -17.15 1.55 -23.49
CA TYR A 253 -18.20 1.65 -24.50
C TYR A 253 -19.59 1.92 -23.87
N ILE A 254 -19.95 1.19 -22.81
CA ILE A 254 -21.24 1.36 -22.13
C ILE A 254 -21.35 2.74 -21.47
N GLU A 255 -20.31 3.23 -20.81
CA GLU A 255 -20.29 4.58 -20.21
C GLU A 255 -20.60 5.66 -21.24
N VAL A 256 -19.98 5.57 -22.43
CA VAL A 256 -20.17 6.54 -23.50
C VAL A 256 -21.58 6.45 -24.12
N GLU A 257 -22.04 5.24 -24.46
CA GLU A 257 -23.33 5.09 -25.13
C GLU A 257 -24.53 5.28 -24.20
N SER A 258 -24.43 4.81 -22.95
CA SER A 258 -25.54 4.90 -21.99
C SER A 258 -25.80 6.32 -21.49
N ALA A 259 -24.82 7.23 -21.62
CA ALA A 259 -24.94 8.64 -21.25
C ALA A 259 -25.54 9.50 -22.37
N LYS A 260 -25.69 8.98 -23.59
CA LYS A 260 -26.28 9.74 -24.69
C LYS A 260 -27.77 9.97 -24.44
N PRO A 261 -28.32 11.14 -24.82
CA PRO A 261 -29.77 11.36 -24.76
C PRO A 261 -30.47 10.32 -25.63
N CYS A 262 -31.60 9.77 -25.15
CA CYS A 262 -32.40 8.83 -25.94
C CYS A 262 -32.91 9.54 -27.20
N CYS A 263 -32.68 8.93 -28.35
CA CYS A 263 -33.34 9.27 -29.61
C CYS A 263 -34.82 8.91 -29.56
#